data_AF-A0A0B0D5J3-F1
#
_entry.id   AF-A0A0B0D5J3-F1
#
_cell.length_a   1.000
_cell.length_b   1.000
_cell.length_c   1.000
_cell.angle_alpha   90.00
_cell.angle_beta   90.00
_cell.angle_gamma   90.00
#
_symmetry.space_group_name_H-M   'P 1'
#
loop_
_entity.id
_entity.type
_entity.pdbx_description
1 polymer ?
#
loop_
_entity_poly.entity_id
_entity_poly.type
_entity_poly.pdbx_seq_one_letter_code
_entity_poly.pdbx_strand_id
1 'polypeptide(L)'
;VRVIDYADYLPAKDNVLHKQLINRIFVRDLACVFGNTLLPGEAGTSMRRPEYVLSHLLFEKWFDPSVFPLQANNSLKALEYGDVMVLNKDAVFINTGIRTSMESIQMMKRKIFEAGFSEIGVIDLPRRPDTMHLDMNGNVVGKDLFLAKSYMRFFPVHILSEKEERFEMTEAFLNRHGFEVEWTSEINHTVADINFLNIDPETLLVSKKANKKIFSHHPKLK
;
A
#
# COMPACT_ATOMS: atom_id res chain seq x y z
N VAL A 1 6.57 6.49 18.23
CA VAL A 1 7.00 6.39 16.81
C VAL A 1 8.33 7.10 16.61
N ARG A 2 9.26 6.49 15.88
CA ARG A 2 10.49 7.15 15.41
C ARG A 2 10.30 7.50 13.93
N VAL A 3 10.52 8.76 13.57
CA VAL A 3 10.47 9.24 12.18
C VAL A 3 11.91 9.44 11.69
N ILE A 4 12.19 9.03 10.46
CA ILE A 4 13.48 9.21 9.80
C ILE A 4 13.20 9.88 8.45
N ASP A 5 13.93 10.96 8.14
CA ASP A 5 14.02 11.47 6.79
C ASP A 5 15.22 10.81 6.10
N TYR A 6 14.96 9.98 5.09
CA TYR A 6 16.04 9.29 4.38
C TYR A 6 16.91 10.24 3.56
N ALA A 7 16.40 11.43 3.21
CA ALA A 7 17.13 12.43 2.45
C ALA A 7 18.39 12.91 3.17
N ASP A 8 18.38 12.92 4.51
CA ASP A 8 19.51 13.30 5.36
C ASP A 8 20.71 12.36 5.22
N TYR A 9 20.49 11.16 4.65
CA TYR A 9 21.51 10.13 4.47
C TYR A 9 21.94 9.96 3.01
N LEU A 10 21.32 10.71 2.08
CA LEU A 10 21.72 10.70 0.69
C LEU A 10 23.07 11.44 0.51
N PRO A 11 23.97 10.94 -0.36
CA PRO A 11 25.16 11.68 -0.77
C PRO A 11 24.78 13.08 -1.29
N ALA A 12 25.66 14.07 -1.10
CA ALA A 12 25.37 15.47 -1.46
C ALA A 12 24.90 15.64 -2.92
N LYS A 13 25.52 14.92 -3.86
CA LYS A 13 25.12 14.91 -5.29
C LYS A 13 23.69 14.43 -5.49
N ASP A 14 23.31 13.34 -4.81
CA ASP A 14 21.99 12.73 -4.94
C ASP A 14 20.91 13.56 -4.23
N ASN A 15 21.27 14.21 -3.12
CA ASN A 15 20.39 15.11 -2.38
C ASN A 15 19.96 16.33 -3.23
N VAL A 16 20.85 16.85 -4.10
CA VAL A 16 20.51 17.94 -5.05
C VAL A 16 19.42 17.51 -6.04
N LEU A 17 19.50 16.29 -6.56
CA LEU A 17 18.46 15.74 -7.43
C LEU A 17 17.19 15.48 -6.64
N HIS A 18 17.29 14.80 -5.49
CA HIS A 18 16.16 14.48 -4.62
C HIS A 18 15.32 15.72 -4.32
N LYS A 19 15.94 16.86 -3.98
CA LYS A 19 15.25 18.15 -3.72
C LYS A 19 14.48 18.74 -4.91
N GLN A 20 14.64 18.21 -6.11
CA GLN A 20 13.89 18.64 -7.31
C GLN A 20 12.76 17.68 -7.67
N LEU A 21 12.74 16.47 -7.09
CA LEU A 21 11.71 15.47 -7.35
C LEU A 21 10.42 15.86 -6.62
N ILE A 22 9.31 15.92 -7.36
CA ILE A 22 8.02 16.43 -6.85
C ILE A 22 7.25 15.41 -5.99
N ASN A 23 7.42 14.10 -6.24
CA ASN A 23 6.72 13.04 -5.50
C ASN A 23 7.58 12.45 -4.38
N ARG A 24 8.77 13.01 -4.12
CA ARG A 24 9.76 12.51 -3.16
C ARG A 24 9.24 12.31 -1.72
N ILE A 25 8.18 13.01 -1.37
CA ILE A 25 7.54 12.95 -0.05
C ILE A 25 6.65 11.71 0.11
N PHE A 26 6.24 11.07 -0.99
CA PHE A 26 5.40 9.87 -0.98
C PHE A 26 6.27 8.62 -0.88
N VAL A 27 6.89 8.46 0.28
CA VAL A 27 7.80 7.34 0.57
C VAL A 27 7.09 5.99 0.69
N ARG A 28 5.77 6.01 0.88
CA ARG A 28 4.88 4.84 0.92
C ARG A 28 5.09 3.93 -0.28
N ASP A 29 5.35 4.50 -1.46
CA ASP A 29 5.35 3.76 -2.71
C ASP A 29 6.65 3.02 -2.99
N LEU A 30 7.73 3.40 -2.30
CA LEU A 30 9.10 3.01 -2.63
C LEU A 30 9.40 1.58 -2.19
N ALA A 31 8.92 1.17 -1.02
CA ALA A 31 9.11 -0.16 -0.45
C ALA A 31 8.01 -0.47 0.58
N CYS A 32 7.74 -1.76 0.84
CA CYS A 32 6.77 -2.17 1.87
C CYS A 32 7.30 -3.33 2.70
N VAL A 33 6.95 -3.32 3.98
CA VAL A 33 7.34 -4.35 4.95
C VAL A 33 6.29 -5.46 4.95
N PHE A 34 6.75 -6.68 4.72
CA PHE A 34 6.00 -7.93 4.77
C PHE A 34 6.62 -8.78 5.87
N GLY A 35 6.00 -8.81 7.05
CA GLY A 35 6.59 -9.46 8.22
C GLY A 35 7.93 -8.82 8.59
N ASN A 36 9.02 -9.56 8.41
CA ASN A 36 10.38 -9.07 8.66
C ASN A 36 11.16 -8.70 7.37
N THR A 37 10.52 -8.78 6.20
CA THR A 37 11.14 -8.52 4.90
C THR A 37 10.65 -7.20 4.35
N LEU A 38 11.57 -6.31 3.97
CA LEU A 38 11.28 -5.09 3.22
C LEU A 38 11.40 -5.40 1.72
N LEU A 39 10.30 -5.37 0.99
CA LEU A 39 10.31 -5.63 -0.46
C LEU A 39 10.41 -4.32 -1.24
N PRO A 40 11.29 -4.23 -2.26
CA PRO A 40 11.44 -3.04 -3.10
C PRO A 40 10.27 -2.91 -4.09
N GLY A 41 9.81 -1.68 -4.33
CA GLY A 41 8.77 -1.40 -5.32
C GLY A 41 9.37 -1.21 -6.72
N GLU A 42 8.52 -0.95 -7.70
CA GLU A 42 8.93 -0.55 -9.05
C GLU A 42 8.02 0.58 -9.53
N ALA A 43 8.61 1.70 -9.96
CA ALA A 43 7.85 2.88 -10.33
C ALA A 43 6.92 2.58 -11.53
N GLY A 44 5.61 2.80 -11.35
CA GLY A 44 4.64 2.66 -12.44
C GLY A 44 4.76 3.74 -13.50
N THR A 45 5.48 4.83 -13.22
CA THR A 45 5.79 5.89 -14.17
C THR A 45 7.26 6.27 -14.15
N SER A 46 7.83 6.60 -15.31
CA SER A 46 9.24 6.96 -15.43
C SER A 46 9.63 8.18 -14.60
N MET A 47 8.70 9.11 -14.38
CA MET A 47 8.90 10.33 -13.58
C MET A 47 9.33 10.05 -12.15
N ARG A 48 8.87 8.93 -11.56
CA ARG A 48 9.18 8.57 -10.17
C ARG A 48 10.41 7.69 -10.03
N ARG A 49 10.91 7.07 -11.10
CA ARG A 49 12.07 6.16 -11.07
C ARG A 49 13.28 6.70 -10.29
N PRO A 50 13.66 8.00 -10.39
CA PRO A 50 14.77 8.51 -9.60
C PRO A 50 14.57 8.33 -8.08
N GLU A 51 13.34 8.46 -7.58
CA GLU A 51 13.02 8.29 -6.15
C GLU A 51 13.31 6.85 -5.68
N TYR A 52 12.99 5.86 -6.52
CA TYR A 52 13.24 4.44 -6.26
C TYR A 52 14.74 4.16 -6.25
N VAL A 53 15.47 4.57 -7.28
CA VAL A 53 16.92 4.36 -7.35
C VAL A 53 17.64 4.95 -6.14
N LEU A 54 17.34 6.20 -5.78
CA LEU A 54 18.00 6.87 -4.67
C LEU A 54 17.69 6.22 -3.33
N SER A 55 16.42 5.88 -3.08
CA SER A 55 16.01 5.26 -1.82
C SER A 55 16.50 3.82 -1.70
N HIS A 56 16.43 3.03 -2.76
CA HIS A 56 16.82 1.62 -2.76
C HIS A 56 18.32 1.41 -2.56
N LEU A 57 19.16 2.24 -3.21
CA LEU A 57 20.62 2.21 -2.99
C LEU A 57 20.99 2.57 -1.55
N LEU A 58 20.16 3.37 -0.87
CA LEU A 58 20.34 3.69 0.53
C LEU A 58 19.84 2.53 1.42
N PHE A 59 18.70 1.93 1.10
CA PHE A 59 18.14 0.79 1.84
C PHE A 59 19.04 -0.44 1.77
N GLU A 60 19.67 -0.71 0.62
CA GLU A 60 20.68 -1.77 0.46
C GLU A 60 21.87 -1.61 1.41
N LYS A 61 22.22 -0.38 1.79
CA LYS A 61 23.28 -0.12 2.78
C LYS A 61 22.80 -0.24 4.21
N TRP A 62 21.51 -0.03 4.46
CA TRP A 62 20.92 -0.04 5.79
C TRP A 62 20.51 -1.43 6.25
N PHE A 63 20.14 -2.30 5.31
CA PHE A 63 19.55 -3.59 5.60
C PHE A 63 20.38 -4.71 4.97
N ASP A 64 20.44 -5.85 5.66
CA ASP A 64 21.01 -7.07 5.10
C ASP A 64 20.20 -7.51 3.85
N PRO A 65 20.83 -8.12 2.83
CA PRO A 65 20.13 -8.61 1.64
C PRO A 65 18.99 -9.61 1.91
N SER A 66 19.01 -10.30 3.06
CA SER A 66 17.90 -11.15 3.50
C SER A 66 16.67 -10.35 3.96
N VAL A 67 16.87 -9.13 4.47
CA VAL A 67 15.80 -8.21 4.89
C VAL A 67 15.33 -7.36 3.72
N PHE A 68 16.26 -6.79 2.94
CA PHE A 68 15.95 -5.98 1.76
C PHE A 68 16.58 -6.60 0.50
N PRO A 69 15.91 -7.58 -0.13
CA PRO A 69 16.41 -8.21 -1.34
C PRO A 69 16.16 -7.29 -2.55
N LEU A 70 17.06 -6.33 -2.80
CA LEU A 70 16.93 -5.34 -3.88
C LEU A 70 16.59 -5.97 -5.24
N GLN A 71 17.23 -7.10 -5.57
CA GLN A 71 17.00 -7.86 -6.80
C GLN A 71 15.57 -8.37 -6.99
N ALA A 72 14.71 -8.31 -5.96
CA ALA A 72 13.31 -8.72 -6.04
C ALA A 72 12.50 -7.89 -7.05
N ASN A 73 12.88 -6.62 -7.32
CA ASN A 73 12.17 -5.79 -8.28
C ASN A 73 12.74 -5.82 -9.72
N ASN A 74 13.88 -6.47 -9.97
CA ASN A 74 14.62 -6.42 -11.24
C ASN A 74 13.80 -6.77 -12.49
N SER A 75 12.72 -7.54 -12.32
CA SER A 75 11.88 -8.00 -13.42
C SER A 75 10.43 -7.52 -13.32
N LEU A 76 10.11 -6.71 -12.31
CA LEU A 76 8.78 -6.11 -12.17
C LEU A 76 8.53 -5.08 -13.27
N LYS A 77 7.25 -4.89 -13.60
CA LYS A 77 6.82 -3.87 -14.57
C LYS A 77 6.38 -2.59 -13.87
N ALA A 78 5.59 -2.74 -12.81
CA ALA A 78 5.04 -1.65 -12.02
C ALA A 78 4.50 -2.23 -10.69
N LEU A 79 4.96 -1.70 -9.56
CA LEU A 79 4.53 -2.04 -8.22
C LEU A 79 4.77 -0.85 -7.29
N GLU A 80 3.75 -0.02 -7.10
CA GLU A 80 3.80 1.09 -6.15
C GLU A 80 3.01 0.72 -4.89
N TYR A 81 3.65 0.81 -3.73
CA TYR A 81 3.09 0.26 -2.50
C TYR A 81 1.92 1.04 -1.87
N GLY A 82 1.50 2.18 -2.43
CA GLY A 82 0.14 2.70 -2.20
C GLY A 82 -0.97 1.72 -2.62
N ASP A 83 -0.68 0.78 -3.52
CA ASP A 83 -1.61 -0.29 -3.92
C ASP A 83 -1.64 -1.48 -2.96
N VAL A 84 -0.80 -1.52 -1.92
CA VAL A 84 -0.65 -2.68 -1.05
C VAL A 84 -1.06 -2.35 0.37
N MET A 85 -2.01 -3.13 0.89
CA MET A 85 -2.39 -3.13 2.29
C MET A 85 -2.04 -4.47 2.92
N VAL A 86 -1.08 -4.47 3.86
CA VAL A 86 -0.82 -5.63 4.71
C VAL A 86 -1.91 -5.65 5.78
N LEU A 87 -2.89 -6.55 5.64
CA LEU A 87 -4.08 -6.56 6.49
C LEU A 87 -3.75 -7.13 7.87
N ASN A 88 -3.18 -8.33 7.91
CA ASN A 88 -2.84 -9.04 9.14
C ASN A 88 -1.66 -9.99 8.88
N LYS A 89 -1.40 -10.92 9.79
CA LYS A 89 -0.28 -11.88 9.65
C LYS A 89 -0.47 -12.90 8.50
N ASP A 90 -1.68 -13.06 7.98
CA ASP A 90 -2.06 -14.11 7.05
C ASP A 90 -2.38 -13.56 5.63
N ALA A 91 -2.79 -12.30 5.52
CA ALA A 91 -3.33 -11.74 4.28
C ALA A 91 -2.79 -10.36 3.89
N VAL A 92 -2.61 -10.19 2.57
CA VAL A 92 -2.30 -8.92 1.92
C VAL A 92 -3.40 -8.61 0.91
N PHE A 93 -3.82 -7.35 0.83
CA PHE A 93 -4.76 -6.85 -0.16
C PHE A 93 -4.04 -5.92 -1.13
N ILE A 94 -4.12 -6.19 -2.43
CA ILE A 94 -3.35 -5.50 -3.47
C ILE A 94 -4.28 -5.04 -4.59
N ASN A 95 -4.14 -3.79 -5.03
CA ASN A 95 -4.77 -3.33 -6.26
C ASN A 95 -3.89 -3.62 -7.48
N THR A 96 -4.49 -4.13 -8.56
CA THR A 96 -3.93 -4.04 -9.91
C THR A 96 -4.65 -2.92 -10.67
N GLY A 97 -3.90 -2.01 -11.27
CA GLY A 97 -4.48 -0.80 -11.83
C GLY A 97 -3.46 0.03 -12.61
N ILE A 98 -3.42 1.34 -12.34
CA ILE A 98 -2.57 2.28 -13.08
C ILE A 98 -1.10 2.28 -12.62
N ARG A 99 -0.83 1.95 -11.34
CA ARG A 99 0.52 1.97 -10.76
C ARG A 99 1.09 0.60 -10.40
N THR A 100 0.25 -0.42 -10.34
CA THR A 100 0.66 -1.79 -10.05
C THR A 100 0.06 -2.74 -11.08
N SER A 101 0.88 -3.63 -11.65
CA SER A 101 0.46 -4.58 -12.69
C SER A 101 0.23 -5.98 -12.12
N MET A 102 -0.75 -6.72 -12.66
CA MET A 102 -1.01 -8.11 -12.26
C MET A 102 0.22 -9.00 -12.47
N GLU A 103 1.00 -8.78 -13.53
CA GLU A 103 2.26 -9.51 -13.75
C GLU A 103 3.23 -9.29 -12.59
N SER A 104 3.37 -8.05 -12.13
CA SER A 104 4.24 -7.71 -11.00
C SER A 104 3.74 -8.35 -9.71
N ILE A 105 2.43 -8.41 -9.49
CA ILE A 105 1.82 -9.12 -8.35
C ILE A 105 2.15 -10.63 -8.42
N GLN A 106 1.97 -11.27 -9.58
CA GLN A 106 2.25 -12.69 -9.75
C GLN A 106 3.74 -13.01 -9.54
N MET A 107 4.63 -12.11 -9.96
CA MET A 107 6.08 -12.25 -9.73
C MET A 107 6.46 -12.10 -8.25
N MET A 108 5.74 -11.27 -7.50
CA MET A 108 5.97 -11.08 -6.06
C MET A 108 5.26 -12.11 -5.18
N LYS A 109 4.26 -12.83 -5.71
CA LYS A 109 3.43 -13.82 -4.98
C LYS A 109 4.28 -14.73 -4.09
N ARG A 110 5.29 -15.38 -4.67
CA ARG A 110 6.17 -16.30 -3.94
C ARG A 110 6.91 -15.62 -2.79
N LYS A 111 7.43 -14.41 -2.99
CA LYS A 111 8.16 -13.67 -1.95
C LYS A 111 7.25 -13.24 -0.80
N ILE A 112 6.00 -12.90 -1.11
CA ILE A 112 4.99 -12.56 -0.10
C ILE A 112 4.66 -13.82 0.72
N PHE A 113 4.50 -14.99 0.11
CA PHE A 113 4.28 -16.24 0.86
C PHE A 113 5.51 -16.67 1.67
N GLU A 114 6.72 -16.54 1.10
CA GLU A 114 7.98 -16.77 1.83
C GLU A 114 8.14 -15.83 3.04
N ALA A 115 7.52 -14.64 3.02
CA ALA A 115 7.46 -13.72 4.15
C ALA A 115 6.44 -14.11 5.24
N GLY A 116 5.70 -15.21 5.05
CA GLY A 116 4.81 -15.82 6.05
C GLY A 116 3.32 -15.65 5.80
N PHE A 117 2.92 -15.00 4.71
CA PHE A 117 1.51 -14.78 4.37
C PHE A 117 0.92 -16.02 3.67
N SER A 118 -0.37 -16.25 3.85
CA SER A 118 -1.09 -17.38 3.23
C SER A 118 -1.96 -16.97 2.05
N GLU A 119 -2.40 -15.71 1.98
CA GLU A 119 -3.32 -15.25 0.94
C GLU A 119 -2.99 -13.83 0.45
N ILE A 120 -3.17 -13.62 -0.85
CA ILE A 120 -3.13 -12.31 -1.49
C ILE A 120 -4.48 -12.09 -2.15
N GLY A 121 -5.23 -11.09 -1.70
CA GLY A 121 -6.42 -10.61 -2.40
C GLY A 121 -6.03 -9.57 -3.42
N VAL A 122 -6.40 -9.76 -4.69
CA VAL A 122 -6.14 -8.80 -5.77
C VAL A 122 -7.44 -8.18 -6.26
N ILE A 123 -7.61 -6.87 -6.10
CA ILE A 123 -8.73 -6.09 -6.66
C ILE A 123 -8.28 -5.37 -7.93
N ASP A 124 -9.11 -5.33 -8.98
CA ASP A 124 -8.83 -4.55 -10.20
C ASP A 124 -9.64 -3.25 -10.15
N LEU A 125 -9.00 -2.17 -9.70
CA LEU A 125 -9.65 -0.85 -9.68
C LEU A 125 -9.60 -0.19 -11.08
N PRO A 126 -10.59 0.66 -11.41
CA PRO A 126 -10.56 1.45 -12.64
C PRO A 126 -9.24 2.22 -12.80
N ARG A 127 -8.74 2.32 -14.02
CA ARG A 127 -7.48 3.04 -14.31
C ARG A 127 -7.77 4.52 -14.51
N ARG A 128 -7.96 5.24 -13.40
CA ARG A 128 -8.29 6.67 -13.39
C ARG A 128 -7.41 7.44 -12.40
N PRO A 129 -7.23 8.76 -12.57
CA PRO A 129 -6.43 9.56 -11.63
C PRO A 129 -6.96 9.56 -10.20
N ASP A 130 -8.28 9.44 -10.01
CA ASP A 130 -8.96 9.41 -8.71
C ASP A 130 -8.94 8.03 -8.03
N THR A 131 -8.47 7.00 -8.75
CA THR A 131 -8.35 5.61 -8.30
C THR A 131 -6.92 5.07 -8.45
N MET A 132 -5.93 5.96 -8.31
CA MET A 132 -4.53 5.67 -8.62
C MET A 132 -3.92 4.56 -7.75
N HIS A 133 -4.29 4.53 -6.47
CA HIS A 133 -3.79 3.58 -5.49
C HIS A 133 -4.91 2.98 -4.64
N LEU A 134 -4.68 1.82 -4.03
CA LEU A 134 -5.61 1.19 -3.09
C LEU A 134 -5.88 2.07 -1.87
N ASP A 135 -4.84 2.63 -1.26
CA ASP A 135 -4.91 3.49 -0.06
C ASP A 135 -5.69 4.82 -0.26
N MET A 136 -5.94 5.18 -1.52
CA MET A 136 -6.79 6.29 -1.94
C MET A 136 -8.27 5.89 -2.11
N ASN A 137 -8.60 4.61 -1.96
CA ASN A 137 -9.96 4.10 -2.15
C ASN A 137 -10.45 3.30 -0.95
N GLY A 138 -9.56 2.67 -0.20
CA GLY A 138 -9.87 2.07 1.09
C GLY A 138 -8.64 1.92 1.96
N ASN A 139 -8.84 1.99 3.27
CA ASN A 139 -7.76 1.97 4.24
C ASN A 139 -8.23 1.33 5.56
N VAL A 140 -7.30 0.73 6.29
CA VAL A 140 -7.57 0.17 7.62
C VAL A 140 -7.67 1.31 8.63
N VAL A 141 -8.69 1.29 9.47
CA VAL A 141 -8.90 2.26 10.55
C VAL A 141 -8.90 1.55 11.89
N GLY A 142 -7.97 1.93 12.76
CA GLY A 142 -7.81 1.30 14.06
C GLY A 142 -7.38 -0.16 13.92
N LYS A 143 -8.03 -1.05 14.65
CA LYS A 143 -7.62 -2.46 14.76
C LYS A 143 -8.16 -3.37 13.65
N ASP A 144 -9.43 -3.24 13.33
CA ASP A 144 -10.22 -4.28 12.66
C ASP A 144 -11.38 -3.71 11.82
N LEU A 145 -11.24 -2.48 11.34
CA LEU A 145 -12.20 -1.84 10.44
C LEU A 145 -11.50 -1.43 9.15
N PHE A 146 -12.14 -1.68 8.01
CA PHE A 146 -11.70 -1.20 6.71
C PHE A 146 -12.70 -0.15 6.21
N LEU A 147 -12.27 1.11 6.11
CA LEU A 147 -13.08 2.21 5.58
C LEU A 147 -12.81 2.34 4.09
N ALA A 148 -13.83 2.29 3.25
CA ALA A 148 -13.67 2.29 1.80
C ALA A 148 -14.75 3.09 1.06
N LYS A 149 -14.40 3.61 -0.11
CA LYS A 149 -15.34 4.22 -1.04
C LYS A 149 -16.39 3.18 -1.46
N SER A 150 -17.66 3.57 -1.38
CA SER A 150 -18.80 2.67 -1.53
C SER A 150 -18.84 1.87 -2.84
N TYR A 151 -18.25 2.38 -3.92
CA TYR A 151 -18.20 1.67 -5.20
C TYR A 151 -17.38 0.37 -5.15
N MET A 152 -16.39 0.26 -4.26
CA MET A 152 -15.50 -0.90 -4.16
C MET A 152 -16.26 -2.19 -3.80
N ARG A 153 -17.43 -2.09 -3.14
CA ARG A 153 -18.27 -3.24 -2.80
C ARG A 153 -18.73 -4.06 -4.00
N PHE A 154 -18.67 -3.48 -5.20
CA PHE A 154 -19.10 -4.12 -6.44
C PHE A 154 -17.95 -4.79 -7.20
N PHE A 155 -16.73 -4.72 -6.69
CA PHE A 155 -15.56 -5.33 -7.34
C PHE A 155 -15.25 -6.68 -6.70
N PRO A 156 -15.05 -7.74 -7.51
CA PRO A 156 -14.55 -8.99 -7.02
C PRO A 156 -13.06 -8.87 -6.69
N VAL A 157 -12.61 -9.72 -5.78
CA VAL A 157 -11.21 -9.88 -5.40
C VAL A 157 -10.77 -11.26 -5.87
N HIS A 158 -9.70 -11.29 -6.65
CA HIS A 158 -9.01 -12.50 -7.05
C HIS A 158 -8.09 -12.95 -5.90
N ILE A 159 -8.43 -14.05 -5.24
CA ILE A 159 -7.67 -14.59 -4.11
C ILE A 159 -6.64 -15.57 -4.64
N LEU A 160 -5.38 -15.28 -4.34
CA LEU A 160 -4.22 -16.11 -4.64
C LEU A 160 -3.75 -16.77 -3.35
N SER A 161 -3.67 -18.09 -3.34
CA SER A 161 -2.99 -18.88 -2.31
C SER A 161 -1.91 -19.76 -2.96
N GLU A 162 -1.18 -20.54 -2.17
CA GLU A 162 -0.23 -21.53 -2.72
C GLU A 162 -0.92 -22.67 -3.49
N LYS A 163 -2.17 -22.99 -3.15
CA LYS A 163 -2.86 -24.21 -3.62
C LYS A 163 -3.96 -23.93 -4.62
N GLU A 164 -4.62 -22.79 -4.49
CA GLU A 164 -5.81 -22.45 -5.26
C GLU A 164 -5.87 -20.95 -5.59
N GLU A 165 -6.59 -20.67 -6.68
CA GLU A 165 -7.00 -19.34 -7.09
C GLU A 165 -8.54 -19.33 -7.20
N ARG A 166 -9.18 -18.30 -6.64
CA ARG A 166 -10.65 -18.18 -6.60
C ARG A 166 -11.08 -16.71 -6.51
N PHE A 167 -12.36 -16.44 -6.62
CA PHE A 167 -12.91 -15.09 -6.52
C PHE A 167 -13.91 -14.95 -5.38
N GLU A 168 -13.84 -13.84 -4.66
CA GLU A 168 -14.80 -13.44 -3.63
C GLU A 168 -15.20 -11.97 -3.82
N MET A 169 -16.31 -11.54 -3.23
CA MET A 169 -16.59 -10.11 -3.14
C MET A 169 -15.70 -9.46 -2.08
N THR A 170 -15.36 -8.18 -2.28
CA THR A 170 -14.44 -7.43 -1.40
C THR A 170 -14.82 -7.52 0.09
N GLU A 171 -16.10 -7.39 0.42
CA GLU A 171 -16.58 -7.50 1.80
C GLU A 171 -16.36 -8.90 2.40
N ALA A 172 -16.62 -9.96 1.64
CA ALA A 172 -16.44 -11.33 2.10
C ALA A 172 -14.96 -11.63 2.39
N PHE A 173 -14.06 -11.17 1.51
CA PHE A 173 -12.63 -11.30 1.70
C PHE A 173 -12.16 -10.58 2.97
N LEU A 174 -12.51 -9.30 3.13
CA LEU A 174 -12.10 -8.49 4.29
C LEU A 174 -12.66 -9.05 5.61
N ASN A 175 -13.94 -9.41 5.64
CA ASN A 175 -14.59 -9.99 6.82
C ASN A 175 -13.91 -11.30 7.25
N ARG A 176 -13.57 -12.18 6.30
CA ARG A 176 -12.87 -13.45 6.59
C ARG A 176 -11.48 -13.23 7.19
N HIS A 177 -10.86 -12.09 6.90
CA HIS A 177 -9.58 -11.66 7.48
C HIS A 177 -9.72 -10.78 8.74
N GLY A 178 -10.93 -10.72 9.31
CA GLY A 178 -11.18 -10.06 10.59
C GLY A 178 -11.40 -8.55 10.49
N PHE A 179 -11.75 -8.03 9.32
CA PHE A 179 -12.06 -6.62 9.13
C PHE A 179 -13.55 -6.43 8.86
N GLU A 180 -14.24 -5.69 9.74
CA GLU A 180 -15.52 -5.09 9.38
C GLU A 180 -15.30 -4.07 8.26
N VAL A 181 -16.31 -3.82 7.43
CA VAL A 181 -16.18 -2.89 6.30
C VAL A 181 -17.20 -1.75 6.42
N GLU A 182 -16.70 -0.52 6.42
CA GLU A 182 -17.52 0.69 6.36
C GLU A 182 -17.45 1.26 4.93
N TRP A 183 -18.57 1.21 4.23
CA TRP A 183 -18.72 1.77 2.89
C TRP A 183 -19.20 3.22 2.96
N THR A 184 -18.40 4.17 2.48
CA THR A 184 -18.75 5.59 2.53
C THR A 184 -18.80 6.26 1.16
N SER A 185 -19.71 7.23 1.03
CA SER A 185 -19.79 8.16 -0.09
C SER A 185 -19.41 9.59 0.32
N GLU A 186 -18.93 9.78 1.55
CA GLU A 186 -18.63 11.10 2.15
C GLU A 186 -17.19 11.56 1.89
N ILE A 187 -16.48 10.94 0.93
CA ILE A 187 -15.12 11.31 0.54
C ILE A 187 -15.19 12.50 -0.43
N ASN A 188 -14.79 13.69 0.04
CA ASN A 188 -14.77 14.92 -0.75
C ASN A 188 -13.37 15.21 -1.31
N HIS A 189 -12.34 14.88 -0.54
CA HIS A 189 -10.93 15.10 -0.88
C HIS A 189 -10.14 13.83 -0.63
N THR A 190 -10.08 12.92 -1.62
CA THR A 190 -9.47 11.59 -1.52
C THR A 190 -8.21 11.53 -0.66
N VAL A 191 -7.17 12.31 -0.97
CA VAL A 191 -5.91 12.27 -0.22
C VAL A 191 -6.07 12.76 1.23
N ALA A 192 -6.86 13.80 1.46
CA ALA A 192 -7.03 14.35 2.80
C ALA A 192 -7.94 13.49 3.70
N ASP A 193 -8.92 12.83 3.09
CA ASP A 193 -9.98 12.13 3.82
C ASP A 193 -9.59 10.69 4.15
N ILE A 194 -9.14 9.89 3.16
CA ILE A 194 -9.00 8.43 3.34
C ILE A 194 -7.55 7.94 3.48
N ASN A 195 -6.56 8.75 3.07
CA ASN A 195 -5.14 8.40 3.15
C ASN A 195 -4.54 8.87 4.50
N PHE A 196 -5.11 8.39 5.60
CA PHE A 196 -4.59 8.56 6.96
C PHE A 196 -3.64 7.43 7.34
N LEU A 197 -2.94 7.60 8.46
CA LEU A 197 -1.97 6.62 8.98
C LEU A 197 -2.36 6.17 10.39
N ASN A 198 -2.44 4.85 10.60
CA ASN A 198 -2.49 4.28 11.95
C ASN A 198 -1.09 4.41 12.58
N ILE A 199 -1.01 5.13 13.68
CA ILE A 199 0.20 5.22 14.51
C ILE A 199 0.28 3.99 15.42
N ASP A 200 -0.88 3.60 15.95
CA ASP A 200 -1.15 2.39 16.71
C ASP A 200 -2.67 2.07 16.55
N PRO A 201 -3.18 0.95 17.10
CA PRO A 201 -4.59 0.57 16.92
C PRO A 201 -5.62 1.57 17.47
N GLU A 202 -5.21 2.54 18.30
CA GLU A 202 -6.09 3.51 18.96
C GLU A 202 -5.85 4.95 18.45
N THR A 203 -4.77 5.18 17.70
CA THR A 203 -4.32 6.52 17.28
C THR A 203 -4.18 6.64 15.76
N LEU A 204 -4.96 7.56 15.19
CA LEU A 204 -4.91 7.92 13.78
C LEU A 204 -4.23 9.28 13.57
N LEU A 205 -3.30 9.33 12.62
CA LEU A 205 -2.80 10.58 12.06
C LEU A 205 -3.63 10.94 10.81
N VAL A 206 -4.41 12.00 10.91
CA VAL A 206 -5.30 12.49 9.84
C VAL A 206 -4.91 13.89 9.38
N SER A 207 -5.25 14.23 8.14
CA SER A 207 -5.09 15.60 7.64
C SER A 207 -5.98 16.57 8.41
N LYS A 208 -5.50 17.80 8.66
CA LYS A 208 -6.35 18.88 9.19
C LYS A 208 -7.50 19.26 8.25
N LYS A 209 -7.40 18.88 6.97
CA LYS A 209 -8.43 19.09 5.95
C LYS A 209 -9.41 17.91 5.81
N ALA A 210 -9.20 16.83 6.57
CA ALA A 210 -10.04 15.64 6.47
C ALA A 210 -11.51 15.96 6.81
N ASN A 211 -12.43 15.46 5.98
CA ASN A 211 -13.85 15.46 6.27
C ASN A 211 -14.14 14.50 7.43
N LYS A 212 -14.31 15.02 8.65
CA LYS A 212 -14.53 14.20 9.85
C LYS A 212 -15.79 13.33 9.81
N LYS A 213 -16.76 13.64 8.93
CA LYS A 213 -17.99 12.83 8.77
C LYS A 213 -17.69 11.39 8.35
N ILE A 214 -16.56 11.14 7.70
CA ILE A 214 -16.19 9.78 7.28
C ILE A 214 -15.98 8.85 8.48
N PHE A 215 -15.68 9.41 9.67
CA PHE A 215 -15.49 8.67 10.91
C PHE A 215 -16.75 8.61 11.78
N SER A 216 -17.83 9.33 11.46
CA SER A 216 -18.98 9.44 12.38
C SER A 216 -19.98 8.29 12.30
N HIS A 217 -19.93 7.49 11.24
CA HIS A 217 -20.98 6.51 10.91
C HIS A 217 -20.80 5.15 11.59
N HIS A 218 -19.55 4.78 11.93
CA HIS A 218 -19.26 3.48 12.53
C HIS A 218 -19.03 3.58 14.04
N PRO A 219 -19.62 2.71 14.89
CA PRO A 219 -19.44 2.75 16.34
C PRO A 219 -17.99 2.67 16.80
N LYS A 220 -17.13 1.93 16.08
CA LYS A 220 -15.69 1.81 16.39
C LYS A 220 -14.87 3.07 16.09
N LEU A 221 -15.47 4.07 15.44
CA LEU A 221 -14.80 5.31 15.04
C LEU A 221 -15.22 6.53 15.89
N LYS A 222 -16.00 6.29 16.95
CA LYS A 222 -16.47 7.31 17.90
C LYS A 222 -15.57 7.43 19.11
#